data_AF-A0A316GPE0-F1
#
_entry.id   AF-A0A316GPE0-F1
#
_cell.length_a   1.000
_cell.length_b   1.000
_cell.length_c   1.000
_cell.angle_alpha   90.00
_cell.angle_beta   90.00
_cell.angle_gamma   90.00
#
_symmetry.space_group_name_H-M   'P 1'
#
loop_
_entity.id
_entity.type
_entity.pdbx_description
1 polymer ?
#
loop_
_entity_poly.entity_id
_entity_poly.type
_entity_poly.pdbx_seq_one_letter_code
_entity_poly.pdbx_strand_id
1 'polypeptide(L)'
;MTELAALLEATSLAQALKASRWLYPLINAGHILGIALLVGAVIPMDVAALRGRDMTAGLHPWAIAGLLLAAACGLLLFITQAGDYVVNGWFRAKMALLALAVANALWHLNATGSALQRAALPSLILWPAILVLGRMIGYSG
;
A
#
# COMPACT_ATOMS: atom_id res chain seq x y z
N MET A 1 13.61 17.53 -8.90
CA MET A 1 12.39 16.74 -8.60
C MET A 1 11.21 17.12 -9.50
N THR A 2 11.01 18.41 -9.79
CA THR A 2 9.95 18.91 -10.69
C THR A 2 10.06 18.42 -12.14
N GLU A 3 11.26 18.38 -12.72
CA GLU A 3 11.45 17.89 -14.11
C GLU A 3 11.13 16.39 -14.27
N LEU A 4 11.52 15.55 -13.30
CA LEU A 4 11.21 14.11 -13.31
C LEU A 4 9.70 13.85 -13.21
N ALA A 5 8.99 14.61 -12.39
CA ALA A 5 7.53 14.53 -12.29
C ALA A 5 6.86 14.94 -13.61
N ALA A 6 7.34 16.03 -14.25
CA ALA A 6 6.83 16.47 -15.54
C ALA A 6 7.06 15.44 -16.65
N LEU A 7 8.23 14.77 -16.66
CA LEU A 7 8.53 13.70 -17.62
C LEU A 7 7.63 12.47 -17.44
N LEU A 8 7.31 12.10 -16.20
CA LEU A 8 6.37 11.01 -15.92
C LEU A 8 4.96 11.34 -16.42
N GLU A 9 4.49 12.56 -16.18
CA GLU A 9 3.16 13.01 -16.62
C GLU A 9 3.05 13.20 -18.14
N ALA A 10 4.17 13.45 -18.83
CA ALA A 10 4.23 13.58 -20.28
C ALA A 10 4.17 12.23 -21.02
N THR A 11 4.27 11.09 -20.32
CA THR A 11 4.23 9.77 -20.95
C THR A 11 2.87 9.49 -21.62
N SER A 12 2.90 8.75 -22.73
CA SER A 12 1.69 8.31 -23.44
C SER A 12 0.75 7.49 -22.54
N LEU A 13 1.32 6.74 -21.58
CA LEU A 13 0.57 6.04 -20.54
C LEU A 13 -0.20 7.02 -19.64
N ALA A 14 0.45 8.07 -19.13
CA ALA A 14 -0.21 9.07 -18.29
C ALA A 14 -1.32 9.82 -19.04
N GLN A 15 -1.10 10.15 -20.30
CA GLN A 15 -2.11 10.80 -21.15
C GLN A 15 -3.29 9.87 -21.46
N ALA A 16 -3.05 8.59 -21.77
CA ALA A 16 -4.11 7.60 -21.98
C ALA A 16 -4.95 7.36 -20.72
N LEU A 17 -4.31 7.37 -19.55
CA LEU A 17 -4.97 7.29 -18.24
C LEU A 17 -5.87 8.49 -17.97
N LYS A 18 -5.38 9.71 -18.25
CA LYS A 18 -6.15 10.95 -18.09
C LYS A 18 -7.30 11.07 -19.11
N ALA A 19 -7.09 10.60 -20.34
CA ALA A 19 -8.06 10.70 -21.43
C ALA A 19 -9.22 9.69 -21.28
N SER A 20 -9.00 8.56 -20.60
CA SER A 20 -10.03 7.53 -20.45
C SER A 20 -10.88 7.74 -19.21
N ARG A 21 -12.18 8.00 -19.42
CA ARG A 21 -13.16 8.22 -18.35
C ARG A 21 -13.34 7.03 -17.41
N TRP A 22 -13.01 5.81 -17.85
CA TRP A 22 -13.19 4.58 -17.07
C TRP A 22 -11.89 4.02 -16.49
N LEU A 23 -10.75 4.31 -17.11
CA LEU A 23 -9.49 3.69 -16.70
C LEU A 23 -9.03 4.17 -15.33
N TYR A 24 -9.15 5.46 -15.04
CA TYR A 24 -8.82 6.01 -13.73
C TYR A 24 -9.72 5.42 -12.60
N PRO A 25 -11.06 5.41 -12.72
CA PRO A 25 -11.92 4.75 -11.74
C PRO A 25 -11.63 3.25 -11.55
N LEU A 26 -11.34 2.51 -12.62
CA LEU A 26 -11.03 1.08 -12.53
C LEU A 26 -9.70 0.83 -11.82
N ILE A 27 -8.67 1.63 -12.09
CA ILE A 27 -7.38 1.54 -11.41
C ILE A 27 -7.55 1.91 -9.94
N ASN A 28 -8.33 2.94 -9.62
CA ASN A 28 -8.64 3.29 -8.24
C ASN A 28 -9.40 2.17 -7.52
N ALA A 29 -10.37 1.54 -8.18
CA ALA A 29 -11.08 0.38 -7.65
C ALA A 29 -10.12 -0.81 -7.41
N GLY A 30 -9.22 -1.09 -8.35
CA GLY A 30 -8.16 -2.09 -8.20
C GLY A 30 -7.22 -1.79 -7.04
N HIS A 31 -6.84 -0.52 -6.85
CA HIS A 31 -6.04 -0.08 -5.71
C HIS A 31 -6.75 -0.36 -4.38
N ILE A 32 -8.04 -0.01 -4.27
CA ILE A 32 -8.85 -0.25 -3.08
C ILE A 32 -9.02 -1.76 -2.83
N LEU A 33 -9.24 -2.55 -3.88
CA LEU A 33 -9.32 -4.00 -3.77
C LEU A 33 -8.02 -4.62 -3.24
N GLY A 34 -6.87 -4.17 -3.77
CA GLY A 34 -5.55 -4.61 -3.28
C GLY A 34 -5.35 -4.28 -1.79
N ILE A 35 -5.73 -3.08 -1.36
CA ILE A 35 -5.70 -2.68 0.05
C ILE A 35 -6.63 -3.57 0.90
N ALA A 36 -7.84 -3.85 0.42
CA ALA A 36 -8.81 -4.68 1.13
C ALA A 36 -8.31 -6.13 1.30
N LEU A 37 -7.69 -6.70 0.25
CA LEU A 37 -7.05 -8.02 0.32
C LEU A 37 -5.89 -8.03 1.31
N LEU A 38 -5.03 -7.02 1.26
CA LEU A 38 -3.88 -6.89 2.14
C LEU A 38 -4.30 -6.78 3.61
N VAL A 39 -5.14 -5.80 3.95
CA VAL A 39 -5.61 -5.58 5.32
C VAL A 39 -6.47 -6.76 5.80
N GLY A 40 -7.32 -7.29 4.91
CA GLY A 40 -8.18 -8.45 5.20
C GLY A 40 -7.40 -9.74 5.48
N ALA A 41 -6.20 -9.91 4.93
CA ALA A 41 -5.31 -11.01 5.24
C ALA A 41 -4.46 -10.74 6.51
N VAL A 42 -3.91 -9.53 6.63
CA VAL A 42 -3.00 -9.14 7.71
C VAL A 42 -3.69 -9.16 9.08
N ILE A 43 -4.88 -8.55 9.22
CA ILE A 43 -5.56 -8.45 10.51
C ILE A 43 -5.80 -9.83 11.16
N PRO A 44 -6.48 -10.79 10.50
CA PRO A 44 -6.72 -12.10 11.11
C PRO A 44 -5.42 -12.89 11.33
N MET A 45 -4.44 -12.77 10.43
CA MET A 45 -3.14 -13.42 10.54
C MET A 45 -2.38 -12.96 11.79
N ASP A 46 -2.26 -11.65 11.97
CA ASP A 46 -1.48 -11.05 13.06
C ASP A 46 -2.19 -11.22 14.41
N VAL A 47 -3.53 -11.11 14.44
CA VAL A 47 -4.32 -11.40 15.64
C VAL A 47 -4.19 -12.88 16.05
N ALA A 48 -4.14 -13.80 15.08
CA ALA A 48 -3.88 -15.20 15.37
C ALA A 48 -2.47 -15.40 15.94
N ALA A 49 -1.45 -14.76 15.35
CA ALA A 49 -0.07 -14.81 15.81
C ALA A 49 0.05 -14.37 17.28
N LEU A 50 -0.58 -13.25 17.66
CA LEU A 50 -0.61 -12.75 19.04
C LEU A 50 -1.28 -13.73 20.03
N ARG A 51 -2.17 -14.59 19.54
CA ARG A 51 -2.80 -15.67 20.31
C ARG A 51 -2.00 -16.98 20.28
N GLY A 52 -0.78 -16.97 19.74
CA GLY A 52 0.07 -18.15 19.61
C GLY A 52 -0.35 -19.12 18.50
N ARG A 53 -1.19 -18.68 17.55
CA ARG A 53 -1.61 -19.47 16.39
C ARG A 53 -0.93 -18.97 15.13
N ASP A 54 -0.40 -19.87 14.33
CA ASP A 54 0.19 -19.53 13.04
C ASP A 54 -0.82 -19.75 11.91
N MET A 55 -1.22 -18.66 11.26
CA MET A 55 -2.09 -18.67 10.07
C MET A 55 -1.37 -18.13 8.82
N THR A 56 -0.04 -17.96 8.90
CA THR A 56 0.77 -17.34 7.84
C THR A 56 0.64 -18.08 6.51
N ALA A 57 0.70 -19.42 6.53
CA ALA A 57 0.61 -20.25 5.33
C ALA A 57 -0.67 -19.99 4.50
N GLY A 58 -1.80 -19.72 5.16
CA GLY A 58 -3.08 -19.48 4.48
C GLY A 58 -3.28 -18.04 4.03
N LEU A 59 -2.64 -17.06 4.68
CA LEU A 59 -2.95 -15.64 4.52
C LEU A 59 -1.82 -14.82 3.88
N HIS A 60 -0.55 -15.25 3.98
CA HIS A 60 0.57 -14.58 3.31
C HIS A 60 0.39 -14.42 1.81
N PRO A 61 -0.06 -15.44 1.04
CA PRO A 61 -0.23 -15.28 -0.41
C PRO A 61 -1.22 -14.16 -0.75
N TRP A 62 -2.30 -14.03 0.02
CA TRP A 62 -3.31 -12.99 -0.16
C TRP A 62 -2.81 -11.61 0.25
N ALA A 63 -2.04 -11.53 1.35
CA ALA A 63 -1.37 -10.29 1.75
C ALA A 63 -0.39 -9.81 0.65
N ILE A 64 0.43 -10.70 0.11
CA ILE A 64 1.39 -10.39 -0.95
C ILE A 64 0.65 -9.98 -2.23
N ALA A 65 -0.36 -10.74 -2.65
CA ALA A 65 -1.16 -10.42 -3.83
C ALA A 65 -1.85 -9.05 -3.70
N GLY A 66 -2.45 -8.77 -2.54
CA GLY A 66 -3.06 -7.49 -2.22
C GLY A 66 -2.06 -6.34 -2.26
N LEU A 67 -0.87 -6.52 -1.68
CA LEU A 67 0.20 -5.53 -1.71
C LEU A 67 0.68 -5.24 -3.14
N LEU A 68 0.93 -6.27 -3.95
CA LEU A 68 1.36 -6.12 -5.33
C LEU A 68 0.31 -5.40 -6.19
N LEU A 69 -0.96 -5.78 -6.05
CA LEU A 69 -2.07 -5.13 -6.75
C LEU A 69 -2.20 -3.65 -6.33
N ALA A 70 -2.18 -3.39 -5.01
CA ALA A 70 -2.24 -2.03 -4.49
C ALA A 70 -1.06 -1.18 -4.96
N ALA A 71 0.16 -1.73 -4.96
CA ALA A 71 1.36 -1.03 -5.43
C ALA A 71 1.29 -0.71 -6.92
N ALA A 72 0.91 -1.68 -7.76
CA ALA A 72 0.77 -1.48 -9.20
C ALA A 72 -0.26 -0.40 -9.52
N CYS A 73 -1.47 -0.49 -8.96
CA CYS A 73 -2.50 0.51 -9.18
C CYS A 73 -2.11 1.87 -8.58
N GLY A 74 -1.49 1.89 -7.39
CA GLY A 74 -1.04 3.12 -6.74
C GLY A 74 0.03 3.85 -7.53
N LEU A 75 0.94 3.12 -8.18
CA LEU A 75 1.95 3.68 -9.08
C LEU A 75 1.30 4.31 -10.32
N LEU A 76 0.33 3.63 -10.93
CA LEU A 76 -0.42 4.18 -12.07
C LEU A 76 -1.15 5.47 -11.69
N LEU A 77 -1.81 5.52 -10.53
CA LEU A 77 -2.45 6.75 -10.02
C LEU A 77 -1.41 7.85 -9.77
N PHE A 78 -0.28 7.51 -9.15
CA PHE A 78 0.80 8.46 -8.88
C PHE A 78 1.34 9.11 -10.14
N ILE A 79 1.59 8.33 -11.21
CA ILE A 79 2.12 8.83 -12.48
C ILE A 79 1.18 9.87 -13.13
N THR A 80 -0.13 9.84 -12.84
CA THR A 80 -1.04 10.84 -13.41
C THR A 80 -0.91 12.24 -12.79
N GLN A 81 -0.47 12.34 -11.53
CA GLN A 81 -0.37 13.62 -10.81
C GLN A 81 0.89 13.61 -9.90
N ALA A 82 2.02 13.25 -10.47
CA ALA A 82 3.24 13.00 -9.72
C ALA A 82 3.74 14.28 -9.02
N GLY A 83 3.59 15.44 -9.66
CA GLY A 83 3.97 16.73 -9.09
C GLY A 83 3.26 17.03 -7.77
N ASP A 84 1.93 16.88 -7.78
CA ASP A 84 1.08 17.17 -6.63
C ASP A 84 1.32 16.21 -5.46
N TYR A 85 1.55 14.93 -5.77
CA TYR A 85 1.82 13.92 -4.74
C TYR A 85 3.17 14.11 -4.05
N VAL A 86 4.25 14.46 -4.78
CA VAL A 86 5.60 14.54 -4.18
C VAL A 86 5.72 15.69 -3.17
N VAL A 87 5.00 16.79 -3.37
CA VAL A 87 5.02 17.92 -2.43
C VAL A 87 4.08 17.70 -1.24
N ASN A 88 3.07 16.83 -1.37
CA ASN A 88 2.10 16.54 -0.33
C ASN A 88 2.75 15.86 0.90
N GLY A 89 2.64 16.49 2.07
CA GLY A 89 3.20 15.99 3.32
C GLY A 89 2.63 14.61 3.73
N TRP A 90 1.34 14.38 3.50
CA TRP A 90 0.68 13.11 3.81
C TRP A 90 1.14 11.98 2.91
N PHE A 91 1.40 12.26 1.64
CA PHE A 91 1.98 11.29 0.71
C PHE A 91 3.39 10.88 1.17
N ARG A 92 4.25 11.85 1.52
CA ARG A 92 5.60 11.55 2.04
C ARG A 92 5.57 10.73 3.32
N ALA A 93 4.70 11.09 4.27
CA ALA A 93 4.49 10.32 5.49
C ALA A 93 4.01 8.89 5.20
N LYS A 94 3.05 8.74 4.26
CA LYS A 94 2.57 7.43 3.80
C LYS A 94 3.70 6.58 3.24
N MET A 95 4.57 7.16 2.40
CA MET A 95 5.71 6.44 1.81
C MET A 95 6.75 6.04 2.86
N ALA A 96 7.01 6.87 3.86
CA ALA A 96 7.88 6.52 4.99
C ALA A 96 7.32 5.35 5.81
N LEU A 97 6.02 5.38 6.16
CA LEU A 97 5.37 4.26 6.85
C LEU A 97 5.33 2.99 5.99
N LEU A 98 5.12 3.12 4.68
CA LEU A 98 5.15 2.00 3.76
C LEU A 98 6.52 1.31 3.75
N ALA A 99 7.62 2.07 3.75
CA ALA A 99 8.96 1.50 3.85
C ALA A 99 9.15 0.70 5.15
N LEU A 100 8.69 1.25 6.29
CA LEU A 100 8.72 0.55 7.58
C LEU A 100 7.84 -0.70 7.59
N ALA A 101 6.65 -0.64 7.00
CA ALA A 101 5.72 -1.76 6.90
C ALA A 101 6.30 -2.90 6.06
N VAL A 102 6.94 -2.58 4.92
CA VAL A 102 7.62 -3.56 4.07
C VAL A 102 8.80 -4.19 4.81
N ALA A 103 9.63 -3.39 5.49
CA ALA A 103 10.73 -3.93 6.30
C ALA A 103 10.22 -4.88 7.40
N ASN A 104 9.15 -4.50 8.10
CA ASN A 104 8.50 -5.37 9.08
C ASN A 104 7.90 -6.62 8.44
N ALA A 105 7.29 -6.52 7.27
CA ALA A 105 6.73 -7.66 6.54
C ALA A 105 7.81 -8.66 6.11
N LEU A 106 8.96 -8.19 5.65
CA LEU A 106 10.11 -9.05 5.31
C LEU A 106 10.62 -9.82 6.54
N TRP A 107 10.64 -9.18 7.70
CA TRP A 107 10.95 -9.88 8.95
C TRP A 107 9.84 -10.89 9.30
N HIS A 108 8.58 -10.49 9.18
CA HIS A 108 7.42 -11.31 9.48
C HIS A 108 7.34 -12.59 8.63
N LEU A 109 7.79 -12.56 7.37
CA LEU A 109 7.81 -13.74 6.48
C LEU A 109 8.69 -14.89 7.01
N ASN A 110 9.71 -14.56 7.81
CA ASN A 110 10.66 -15.54 8.34
C ASN A 110 10.51 -15.74 9.85
N ALA A 111 9.57 -15.03 10.48
CA ALA A 111 9.38 -15.02 11.92
C ALA A 111 8.52 -16.20 12.36
N THR A 112 8.89 -16.87 13.45
CA THR A 112 8.13 -17.96 14.06
C THR A 112 8.02 -17.77 15.57
N GLY A 113 7.04 -18.42 16.21
CA GLY A 113 6.83 -18.36 17.66
C GLY A 113 6.77 -16.93 18.20
N SER A 114 7.63 -16.61 19.17
CA SER A 114 7.66 -15.27 19.79
C SER A 114 8.14 -14.16 18.84
N ALA A 115 8.95 -14.49 17.82
CA ALA A 115 9.36 -13.51 16.82
C ALA A 115 8.18 -13.09 15.94
N LEU A 116 7.31 -14.05 15.59
CA LEU A 116 6.09 -13.78 14.82
C LEU A 116 5.16 -12.83 15.60
N GLN A 117 5.00 -13.06 16.90
CA GLN A 117 4.24 -12.18 17.79
C GLN A 117 4.80 -10.75 17.82
N ARG A 118 6.13 -10.60 17.87
CA ARG A 118 6.79 -9.27 17.86
C ARG A 118 6.62 -8.55 16.52
N ALA A 119 6.60 -9.27 15.40
CA ALA A 119 6.39 -8.69 14.07
C ALA A 119 4.91 -8.36 13.78
N ALA A 120 3.97 -9.07 14.41
CA ALA A 120 2.53 -8.87 14.27
C ALA A 120 2.06 -7.51 14.83
N LEU A 121 2.61 -7.07 15.97
CA LEU A 121 2.20 -5.79 16.60
C LEU A 121 2.46 -4.56 15.69
N PRO A 122 3.68 -4.34 15.17
CA PRO A 122 3.92 -3.24 14.23
C PRO A 122 3.09 -3.38 12.96
N SER A 123 2.91 -4.59 12.43
CA SER A 123 2.12 -4.84 11.23
C SER A 123 0.67 -4.38 11.40
N LEU A 124 0.01 -4.73 12.51
CA LEU A 124 -1.36 -4.29 12.85
C LEU A 124 -1.52 -2.78 12.97
N ILE A 125 -0.45 -2.03 13.24
CA ILE A 125 -0.48 -0.57 13.37
C ILE A 125 -0.14 0.10 12.02
N LEU A 126 0.91 -0.38 11.36
CA LEU A 126 1.46 0.24 10.16
C LEU A 126 0.49 0.16 8.98
N TRP A 127 -0.12 -1.00 8.71
CA TRP A 127 -1.01 -1.15 7.55
C TRP A 127 -2.27 -0.27 7.63
N PRO A 128 -3.02 -0.22 8.76
CA PRO A 128 -4.12 0.72 8.90
C PRO A 128 -3.66 2.18 8.88
N ALA A 129 -2.52 2.53 9.48
CA ALA A 129 -2.00 3.89 9.43
C ALA A 129 -1.72 4.35 7.99
N ILE A 130 -1.10 3.49 7.16
CA ILE A 130 -0.88 3.76 5.73
C ILE A 130 -2.21 3.98 4.98
N LEU A 131 -3.24 3.20 5.30
CA LEU A 131 -4.58 3.35 4.73
C LEU A 131 -5.19 4.72 5.09
N VAL A 132 -5.12 5.09 6.37
CA VAL A 132 -5.63 6.39 6.87
C VAL A 132 -4.89 7.54 6.21
N LEU A 133 -3.55 7.50 6.18
CA LEU A 133 -2.74 8.50 5.48
C LEU A 133 -3.09 8.58 3.99
N GLY A 134 -3.35 7.44 3.36
CA GLY A 134 -3.82 7.38 1.98
C GLY A 134 -5.11 8.17 1.74
N ARG A 135 -6.05 8.16 2.71
CA ARG A 135 -7.28 8.95 2.62
C ARG A 135 -7.06 10.43 2.90
N MET A 136 -6.12 10.78 3.78
CA MET A 136 -5.79 12.19 4.07
C MET A 136 -5.22 12.93 2.86
N ILE A 137 -4.56 12.23 1.93
CA ILE A 137 -4.08 12.82 0.67
C ILE A 137 -5.24 13.44 -0.13
N GLY A 138 -6.42 12.81 -0.14
CA GLY A 138 -7.60 13.32 -0.86
C GLY A 138 -8.25 14.55 -0.22
N TYR A 139 -7.93 14.86 1.05
CA TYR A 139 -8.50 16.00 1.78
C TYR A 139 -7.54 17.18 1.93
N SER A 140 -6.28 17.04 1.50
CA SER A 140 -5.23 18.04 1.68
C SER A 140 -5.09 18.98 0.46
N GLY A 141 -6.24 19.44 -0.03
CA GLY A 141 -6.33 20.35 -1.18
C GLY A 141 -5.55 21.64 -1.03
#